data_AF-A0A959IA64-F1
#
_entry.id   AF-A0A959IA64-F1
#
_cell.length_a   1.000
_cell.length_b   1.000
_cell.length_c   1.000
_cell.angle_alpha   90.00
_cell.angle_beta   90.00
_cell.angle_gamma   90.00
#
_symmetry.space_group_name_H-M   'P 1'
#
loop_
_entity.id
_entity.type
_entity.pdbx_description
1 polymer ?
#
loop_
_entity_poly.entity_id
_entity_poly.type
_entity_poly.pdbx_seq_one_letter_code
_entity_poly.pdbx_strand_id
1 'polypeptide(L)'
;TDNCPGFTFSLLQGLPSGSLFALGTTTVEYQIEDDMGNTDVCEFDVTVVDQEDPIITTCPADRDIPTSSNGTDDCTGAVPNLIPEVVAQDNCTPSGSLIVTQSPV
;
A
#
# COMPACT_ATOMS: atom_id res chain seq x y z
N THR A 1 -5.72 13.55 -44.40
CA THR A 1 -4.79 12.59 -43.77
C THR A 1 -3.41 13.05 -44.17
N ASP A 2 -2.76 13.83 -43.30
CA ASP A 2 -1.39 14.27 -43.51
C ASP A 2 -0.49 13.03 -43.45
N ASN A 3 0.21 12.80 -44.55
CA ASN A 3 0.97 11.61 -44.88
C ASN A 3 2.48 11.89 -44.89
N CYS A 4 2.94 12.86 -44.09
CA CYS A 4 4.37 13.14 -43.92
C CYS A 4 5.10 11.99 -43.18
N PRO A 5 6.18 11.44 -43.76
CA PRO A 5 7.00 10.43 -43.13
C PRO A 5 8.08 11.12 -42.28
N GLY A 6 7.67 11.58 -41.10
CA GLY A 6 8.57 12.17 -40.13
C GLY A 6 7.78 12.81 -39.00
N PHE A 7 7.81 12.16 -37.85
CA PHE A 7 7.29 12.68 -36.60
C PHE A 7 8.21 12.22 -35.48
N THR A 8 8.29 13.01 -34.43
CA THR A 8 8.95 12.61 -33.18
C THR A 8 7.90 12.32 -32.12
N PHE A 9 8.22 11.36 -31.25
CA PHE A 9 7.39 11.00 -30.11
C PHE A 9 8.22 11.21 -28.84
N SER A 10 7.73 12.04 -27.93
CA SER A 10 8.41 12.37 -26.68
C SER A 10 7.49 12.13 -25.48
N LEU A 11 8.07 11.64 -24.39
CA LEU A 11 7.43 11.57 -23.09
C LEU A 11 7.77 12.87 -22.34
N LEU A 12 6.77 13.71 -22.08
CA LEU A 12 6.96 14.98 -21.38
C LEU A 12 6.84 14.80 -19.86
N GLN A 13 5.89 13.98 -19.42
CA GLN A 13 5.63 13.72 -18.01
C GLN A 13 5.29 12.24 -17.78
N GLY A 14 5.62 11.72 -16.59
CA GLY A 14 5.32 10.35 -16.17
C GLY A 14 6.50 9.42 -16.38
N LEU A 15 6.20 8.14 -16.61
CA LEU A 15 7.20 7.09 -16.78
C LEU A 15 6.97 6.32 -18.09
N PRO A 16 8.05 5.87 -18.76
CA PRO A 16 7.92 5.11 -20.00
C PRO A 16 7.34 3.71 -19.75
N SER A 17 6.85 3.09 -20.81
CA SER A 17 6.34 1.71 -20.79
C SER A 17 7.38 0.74 -20.19
N GLY A 18 6.91 -0.16 -19.33
CA GLY A 18 7.74 -1.11 -18.59
C GLY A 18 8.31 -0.58 -17.27
N SER A 19 8.10 0.69 -16.94
CA SER A 19 8.50 1.24 -15.64
C SER A 19 7.55 0.84 -14.51
N LEU A 20 8.05 0.88 -13.28
CA LEU A 20 7.24 0.69 -12.07
C LEU A 20 6.68 2.03 -11.61
N PHE A 21 5.37 2.09 -11.39
CA PHE A 21 4.68 3.26 -10.84
C PHE A 21 4.50 3.10 -9.33
N ALA A 22 4.64 4.20 -8.59
CA ALA A 22 4.37 4.20 -7.15
C ALA A 22 2.85 4.18 -6.88
N LEU A 23 2.46 3.80 -5.66
CA LEU A 23 1.08 3.86 -5.19
C LEU A 23 0.50 5.27 -5.37
N GLY A 24 -0.74 5.37 -5.85
CA GLY A 24 -1.41 6.62 -6.18
C GLY A 24 -1.50 6.87 -7.69
N THR A 25 -1.82 8.11 -8.05
CA THR A 25 -2.04 8.51 -9.45
C THR A 25 -0.81 9.18 -10.03
N THR A 26 -0.40 8.75 -11.21
CA THR A 26 0.63 9.38 -12.04
C THR A 26 0.03 9.76 -13.39
N THR A 27 0.02 11.04 -13.72
CA THR A 27 -0.33 11.52 -15.06
C THR A 27 0.83 11.30 -16.02
N VAL A 28 0.54 10.68 -17.17
CA VAL A 28 1.47 10.42 -18.26
C VAL A 28 1.09 11.34 -19.41
N GLU A 29 2.07 12.09 -19.91
CA GLU A 29 1.89 13.04 -21.00
C GLU A 29 2.85 12.70 -22.16
N TYR A 30 2.27 12.46 -23.32
CA TYR A 30 3.01 12.27 -24.57
C TYR A 30 2.79 13.44 -25.50
N GLN A 31 3.85 13.82 -26.20
CA GLN A 31 3.80 14.79 -27.28
C GLN A 31 4.24 14.13 -28.58
N ILE A 32 3.51 14.46 -29.65
CA ILE A 32 3.94 14.22 -31.02
C ILE A 32 4.28 15.56 -31.67
N GLU A 33 5.34 15.58 -32.48
CA GLU A 33 5.73 16.73 -33.31
C GLU A 33 5.93 16.24 -34.75
N ASP A 34 5.28 16.87 -35.73
CA ASP A 34 5.52 16.61 -37.15
C ASP A 34 6.76 17.37 -37.68
N ASP A 35 7.24 17.02 -38.88
CA ASP A 35 8.40 17.69 -39.50
C ASP A 35 8.20 19.19 -39.79
N MET A 36 6.96 19.69 -39.70
CA MET A 36 6.62 21.11 -39.86
C MET A 36 6.59 21.85 -38.51
N GLY A 37 6.86 21.16 -37.40
CA GLY A 37 6.86 21.70 -36.05
C GLY A 37 5.47 21.83 -35.43
N ASN A 38 4.43 21.23 -36.02
CA ASN A 38 3.12 21.16 -35.36
C ASN A 38 3.16 20.09 -34.27
N THR A 39 2.65 20.45 -33.09
CA THR A 39 2.62 19.55 -31.94
C THR A 39 1.20 19.22 -31.52
N ASP A 40 1.01 18.02 -31.00
CA ASP A 40 -0.20 17.60 -30.28
C ASP A 40 0.19 16.82 -29.02
N VAL A 41 -0.67 16.88 -28.00
CA VAL A 41 -0.40 16.31 -26.68
C VAL A 41 -1.54 15.38 -26.27
N CYS A 42 -1.18 14.24 -25.69
CA CYS A 42 -2.12 13.27 -25.14
C CYS A 42 -1.74 12.97 -23.69
N GLU A 43 -2.69 13.18 -22.79
CA GLU A 43 -2.54 12.89 -21.36
C GLU A 43 -3.50 11.79 -20.91
N PHE A 44 -3.03 10.96 -19.99
CA PHE A 44 -3.87 9.98 -19.28
C PHE A 44 -3.31 9.71 -17.88
N ASP A 45 -4.19 9.27 -16.99
CA ASP A 45 -3.82 8.91 -15.63
C ASP A 45 -3.60 7.41 -15.48
N VAL A 46 -2.50 7.05 -14.82
CA VAL A 46 -2.24 5.69 -14.31
C VAL A 46 -2.42 5.72 -12.80
N THR A 47 -3.34 4.92 -12.27
CA THR A 47 -3.56 4.82 -10.82
C THR A 47 -3.18 3.44 -10.32
N VAL A 48 -2.19 3.39 -9.43
CA VAL A 48 -1.81 2.18 -8.68
C VAL A 48 -2.55 2.22 -7.34
N VAL A 49 -3.30 1.15 -7.04
CA VAL A 49 -4.08 1.01 -5.82
C VAL A 49 -3.63 -0.22 -5.04
N ASP A 50 -3.70 -0.11 -3.72
CA ASP A 50 -3.53 -1.22 -2.80
C ASP A 50 -4.91 -1.87 -2.60
N GLN A 51 -4.98 -3.19 -2.83
CA GLN A 51 -6.22 -3.98 -2.75
C GLN A 51 -6.04 -5.20 -1.86
N GLU A 52 -4.87 -5.38 -1.26
CA GLU A 52 -4.62 -6.47 -0.35
C GLU A 52 -4.90 -6.02 1.09
N ASP A 53 -5.64 -6.85 1.84
CA ASP A 53 -5.80 -6.61 3.27
C ASP A 53 -4.52 -7.01 4.02
N PRO A 54 -4.18 -6.33 5.13
CA PRO A 54 -3.11 -6.76 6.00
C PRO A 54 -3.43 -8.13 6.61
N ILE A 55 -2.41 -8.98 6.72
CA ILE A 55 -2.54 -10.33 7.27
C ILE A 55 -1.79 -10.47 8.59
N ILE A 56 -2.38 -11.19 9.55
CA ILE A 56 -1.67 -11.66 10.74
C ILE A 56 -0.95 -12.96 10.39
N THR A 57 0.38 -12.95 10.44
CA THR A 57 1.21 -14.13 10.16
C THR A 57 1.57 -14.91 11.42
N THR A 58 1.54 -14.26 12.58
CA THR A 58 1.87 -14.87 13.87
C THR A 58 0.91 -14.37 14.95
N CYS A 59 0.31 -15.30 15.67
CA CYS A 59 -0.46 -15.04 16.88
C CYS A 59 0.33 -15.46 18.14
N PRO A 60 0.05 -14.85 19.31
CA PRO A 60 0.55 -15.32 20.59
C PRO A 60 0.17 -16.80 20.82
N ALA A 61 1.05 -17.57 21.44
CA ALA A 61 0.73 -18.94 21.82
C ALA A 61 -0.29 -19.00 22.98
N ASP A 62 -1.12 -20.05 22.97
CA ASP A 62 -2.04 -20.38 24.06
C ASP A 62 -1.27 -20.47 25.39
N ARG A 63 -1.88 -19.95 26.47
CA ARG A 63 -1.32 -19.98 27.82
C ARG A 63 -2.43 -19.97 28.87
N ASP A 64 -2.13 -20.59 30.00
CA ASP A 64 -2.98 -20.52 31.18
C ASP A 64 -2.68 -19.22 31.95
N ILE A 65 -3.73 -18.49 32.32
CA ILE A 65 -3.64 -17.32 33.20
C ILE A 65 -4.10 -17.74 34.60
N PRO A 66 -3.23 -17.66 35.63
CA PRO A 66 -3.63 -17.98 36.99
C PRO A 66 -4.66 -16.98 37.50
N THR A 67 -5.52 -17.43 38.41
CA THR A 67 -6.44 -16.53 39.12
C THR A 67 -5.66 -15.52 39.96
N SER A 68 -6.22 -14.32 40.07
CA SER A 68 -5.68 -13.24 40.88
C SER A 68 -5.93 -13.53 42.36
N SER A 69 -4.97 -13.18 43.19
CA SER A 69 -5.05 -13.26 44.65
C SER A 69 -5.36 -11.90 45.28
N ASN A 70 -6.27 -11.15 44.64
CA ASN A 70 -6.70 -9.80 45.03
C ASN A 70 -7.66 -9.78 46.25
N GLY A 71 -8.08 -10.95 46.75
CA GLY A 71 -8.93 -11.08 47.94
C GLY A 71 -10.41 -10.75 47.71
N THR A 72 -10.88 -10.67 46.46
CA THR A 72 -12.28 -10.36 46.12
C THR A 72 -13.15 -11.59 45.87
N ASP A 73 -12.57 -12.80 45.91
CA ASP A 73 -13.23 -14.09 45.60
C ASP A 73 -13.92 -14.12 44.22
N ASP A 74 -13.39 -13.33 43.26
CA ASP A 74 -13.98 -13.17 41.93
C ASP A 74 -13.51 -14.22 40.90
N CYS A 75 -12.55 -15.09 41.27
CA CYS A 75 -11.93 -16.09 40.39
C CYS A 75 -11.46 -15.53 39.03
N THR A 76 -11.03 -14.26 38.97
CA THR A 76 -10.58 -13.61 37.72
C THR A 76 -9.07 -13.71 37.51
N GLY A 77 -8.61 -13.69 36.26
CA GLY A 77 -7.19 -13.59 35.89
C GLY A 77 -6.98 -12.47 34.87
N ALA A 78 -5.87 -11.72 34.97
CA ALA A 78 -5.57 -10.61 34.07
C ALA A 78 -4.77 -11.09 32.86
N VAL A 79 -5.30 -10.89 31.65
CA VAL A 79 -4.58 -11.16 30.40
C VAL A 79 -3.55 -10.05 30.18
N PRO A 80 -2.27 -10.36 29.95
CA PRO A 80 -1.27 -9.32 29.69
C PRO A 80 -1.45 -8.70 28.30
N ASN A 81 -0.73 -7.60 28.04
CA ASN A 81 -0.63 -7.05 26.70
C ASN A 81 0.09 -8.03 25.76
N LEU A 82 -0.63 -8.56 24.77
CA LEU A 82 -0.11 -9.54 23.81
C LEU A 82 0.21 -8.92 22.45
N ILE A 83 -0.03 -7.62 22.25
CA ILE A 83 0.27 -6.93 20.99
C ILE A 83 1.73 -7.12 20.54
N PRO A 84 2.75 -7.07 21.41
CA PRO A 84 4.14 -7.26 20.99
C PRO A 84 4.45 -8.66 20.42
N GLU A 85 3.59 -9.65 20.68
CA GLU A 85 3.74 -11.02 20.19
C GLU A 85 3.01 -11.24 18.84
N VAL A 86 2.20 -10.30 18.39
CA VAL A 86 1.49 -10.36 17.11
C VAL A 86 2.41 -9.86 15.99
N VAL A 87 2.50 -10.62 14.91
CA VAL A 87 3.17 -10.18 13.68
C VAL A 87 2.12 -10.05 12.59
N ALA A 88 1.95 -8.83 12.08
CA ALA A 88 1.15 -8.53 10.90
C ALA A 88 2.04 -8.04 9.76
N GLN A 89 1.64 -8.33 8.54
CA GLN A 89 2.32 -7.92 7.32
C GLN A 89 1.32 -7.37 6.33
N ASP A 90 1.81 -6.46 5.53
CA ASP A 90 1.10 -5.88 4.40
C ASP A 90 2.13 -5.51 3.34
N ASN A 91 1.78 -5.64 2.06
CA ASN A 91 2.72 -5.39 0.97
C ASN A 91 2.87 -3.90 0.63
N CYS A 92 1.90 -3.07 1.00
CA CYS A 92 1.89 -1.62 0.73
C CYS A 92 1.96 -0.77 2.00
N THR A 93 1.66 -1.34 3.17
CA THR A 93 1.74 -0.69 4.48
C THR A 93 2.98 -1.15 5.24
N PRO A 94 3.91 -0.23 5.59
CA PRO A 94 5.05 -0.59 6.42
C PRO A 94 4.59 -1.21 7.74
N SER A 95 5.29 -2.26 8.20
CA SER A 95 4.92 -2.98 9.42
C SER A 95 4.77 -2.10 10.66
N GLY A 96 5.57 -1.03 10.77
CA GLY A 96 5.46 -0.06 11.88
C GLY A 96 4.26 0.90 11.81
N SER A 97 3.53 0.90 10.69
CA SER A 97 2.30 1.68 10.50
C SER A 97 1.03 0.83 10.64
N LEU A 98 1.16 -0.50 10.74
CA LEU A 98 0.03 -1.39 11.01
C LEU A 98 -0.42 -1.20 12.46
N ILE A 99 -1.74 -1.07 12.65
CA ILE A 99 -2.33 -0.91 13.98
C ILE A 99 -2.94 -2.25 14.40
N VAL A 100 -2.37 -2.83 15.45
CA VAL A 100 -2.89 -4.03 16.10
C VAL A 100 -3.58 -3.63 17.41
N THR A 101 -4.78 -4.16 17.64
CA THR A 101 -5.54 -3.92 18.87
C THR A 101 -5.80 -5.23 19.61
N GLN A 102 -5.92 -5.16 20.93
CA GLN A 102 -6.25 -6.30 21.79
C GLN A 102 -7.50 -5.96 22.60
N SER A 103 -8.36 -6.95 22.82
CA SER A 103 -9.48 -6.87 23.76
C SER A 103 -9.72 -8.24 24.40
N PRO A 104 -9.79 -8.35 25.74
CA PRO A 104 -9.55 -7.28 26.71
C PRO A 104 -8.08 -6.86 26.73
N VAL A 105 -7.82 -5.62 27.19
CA VAL A 105 -6.47 -5.11 27.54
C VAL A 105 -6.18 -5.30 29.01
#